data_AF-A0A6L9J347-F1
#
_entry.id   AF-A0A6L9J347-F1
#
_cell.length_a   1.000
_cell.length_b   1.000
_cell.length_c   1.000
_cell.angle_alpha   90.00
_cell.angle_beta   90.00
_cell.angle_gamma   90.00
#
_symmetry.space_group_name_H-M   'P 1'
#
loop_
_entity.id
_entity.type
_entity.pdbx_description
1 polymer ?
#
loop_
_entity_poly.entity_id
_entity_poly.type
_entity_poly.pdbx_seq_one_letter_code
_entity_poly.pdbx_strand_id
1 'polypeptide(L)'
;MEYERLGERRRGVQVPVMQILSAILLLGAIVLGMIELVKFSNTKDDLATDLTVGEIAVGGLSEEEAQARWEAIYLEQPVRLYYEDTLILLDPVNDAGFGVDSEAMLDQARAESSQEQNFWAGFWNYLWRRPVSAVRVPLKPDYDAQDRDQLREFLEVKLAGYDSDGQTPDPAAPEEPARRTYLDIDQALVLIESALRDPEPANREVILPGVVEIDEPPPPQIEAQDTGLEPLEADIRSLIDARGFTSQAGGPIVSVYVLDLETGDELGILENVAHSSVSVVKIPIMINLFRQVLLVSSEPETAYLLTESILCSNNSSSNFLIQRGGLAEGYPVENNQALRVGLRQVSCTAQEIGAERTYISAPLWVTDETLRFEAEVCRPQVAPDTTFDTRPDPYSQTTAADMGFLLTMIYDCAYNNSGLLAVYPDGDITQTECEQMIELLSGNRIDRLIELGVPLDTPVAHKNGWG
;
A
#
# COMPACT_ATOMS: atom_id res chain seq x y z
N MET A 1 45.21 15.69 114.01
CA MET A 1 44.17 14.75 113.58
C MET A 1 44.06 14.88 112.07
N GLU A 2 44.30 13.77 111.36
CA GLU A 2 43.87 13.51 109.97
C GLU A 2 42.43 14.01 109.77
N TYR A 3 42.00 14.50 108.62
CA TYR A 3 41.71 13.88 107.31
C TYR A 3 41.58 15.07 106.33
N GLU A 4 41.70 15.07 105.01
CA GLU A 4 41.69 14.06 103.96
C GLU A 4 42.18 14.82 102.71
N ARG A 5 43.12 14.25 101.96
CA ARG A 5 43.44 14.73 100.60
C ARG A 5 42.30 14.29 99.68
N LEU A 6 41.43 15.22 99.29
CA LEU A 6 40.47 14.97 98.20
C LEU A 6 41.25 14.93 96.88
N GLY A 7 41.44 13.71 96.38
CA GLY A 7 42.11 13.42 95.13
C GLY A 7 41.45 14.09 93.93
N GLU A 8 42.29 14.53 93.00
CA GLU A 8 41.92 14.94 91.66
C GLU A 8 41.01 13.87 91.03
N ARG A 9 39.74 14.21 90.79
CA ARG A 9 38.93 13.48 89.81
C ARG A 9 39.60 13.68 88.46
N ARG A 10 40.39 12.69 88.03
CA ARG A 10 40.73 12.50 86.62
C ARG A 10 39.40 12.46 85.85
N ARG A 11 39.06 13.56 85.17
CA ARG A 11 38.10 13.54 84.07
C ARG A 11 38.69 12.58 83.05
N GLY A 12 38.25 11.32 83.09
CA GLY A 12 38.47 10.41 81.98
C GLY A 12 37.93 11.10 80.75
N VAL A 13 38.81 11.35 79.79
CA VAL A 13 38.41 11.85 78.48
C VAL A 13 37.43 10.82 77.93
N GLN A 14 36.14 11.14 77.96
CA GLN A 14 35.13 10.33 77.29
C GLN A 14 35.40 10.52 75.81
N VAL A 15 36.18 9.63 75.22
CA VAL A 15 36.35 9.57 73.78
C VAL A 15 34.94 9.37 73.22
N PRO A 16 34.43 10.29 72.40
CA PRO A 16 33.06 10.19 71.93
C PRO A 16 33.00 9.20 70.77
N VAL A 17 33.15 7.91 71.09
CA VAL A 17 33.26 6.80 70.14
C VAL A 17 32.10 6.81 69.15
N MET A 18 30.88 7.10 69.60
CA MET A 18 29.69 7.21 68.73
C MET A 18 29.76 8.40 67.77
N GLN A 19 30.32 9.54 68.20
CA GLN A 19 30.47 10.71 67.32
C GLN A 19 31.58 10.49 66.29
N ILE A 20 32.67 9.84 66.69
CA ILE A 20 33.78 9.48 65.79
C ILE A 20 33.31 8.43 64.77
N LEU A 21 32.60 7.39 65.21
CA LEU A 21 32.04 6.38 64.33
C LEU A 21 31.01 6.99 63.36
N SER A 22 30.13 7.86 63.86
CA SER A 22 29.17 8.60 63.03
C SER A 22 29.88 9.48 62.00
N ALA A 23 30.94 10.20 62.40
CA ALA A 23 31.74 11.01 61.48
C ALA A 23 32.44 10.16 60.41
N ILE A 24 32.98 8.99 60.76
CA ILE A 24 33.60 8.06 59.81
C ILE A 24 32.57 7.50 58.83
N LEU A 25 31.40 7.07 59.31
CA LEU A 25 30.32 6.56 58.45
C LEU A 25 29.78 7.65 57.52
N LEU A 26 29.64 8.88 58.02
CA LEU A 26 29.19 10.01 57.23
C LEU A 26 30.22 10.40 56.16
N LEU A 27 31.51 10.41 56.52
CA LEU A 27 32.59 10.61 55.55
C LEU A 27 32.61 9.50 54.49
N GLY A 28 32.45 8.23 54.91
CA GLY A 28 32.35 7.10 54.01
C GLY A 28 31.17 7.20 53.04
N ALA A 29 30.00 7.61 53.54
CA ALA A 29 28.80 7.84 52.72
C ALA A 29 29.00 8.99 51.71
N ILE A 30 29.68 10.07 52.11
CA ILE A 30 30.01 11.18 51.20
C ILE A 30 30.98 10.73 50.10
N VAL A 31 32.02 9.96 50.44
CA VAL A 31 32.99 9.43 49.46
C VAL A 31 32.30 8.48 48.48
N LEU A 32 31.48 7.55 48.97
CA LEU A 32 30.67 6.65 48.12
C LEU A 32 29.70 7.43 47.24
N GLY A 33 29.01 8.43 47.78
CA GLY A 33 28.11 9.29 47.02
C GLY A 33 28.83 10.04 45.90
N MET A 34 30.04 10.57 46.15
CA MET A 34 30.87 11.20 45.12
C MET A 34 31.30 10.21 44.04
N ILE A 35 31.69 8.98 44.41
CA ILE A 35 32.07 7.94 43.44
C ILE A 35 30.89 7.60 42.52
N GLU A 36 29.71 7.37 43.09
CA GLU A 36 28.50 7.05 42.30
C GLU A 36 28.02 8.25 41.47
N LEU A 37 28.18 9.49 41.96
CA LEU A 37 27.87 10.70 41.19
C LEU A 37 28.80 10.87 39.98
N VAL A 38 30.09 10.59 40.12
CA VAL A 38 31.04 10.62 39.00
C VAL A 38 30.69 9.52 37.99
N LYS A 39 30.37 8.31 38.44
CA LYS A 39 29.91 7.23 37.55
C LYS A 39 28.66 7.61 36.76
N PHE A 40 27.65 8.17 37.43
CA PHE A 40 26.42 8.64 36.79
C PHE A 40 26.65 9.83 35.85
N SER A 41 27.57 10.73 36.18
CA SER A 41 27.93 11.84 35.30
C SER A 41 28.60 11.36 34.02
N ASN A 42 29.35 10.26 34.07
CA ASN A 42 30.02 9.68 32.90
C ASN A 42 29.05 8.92 31.99
N THR A 43 27.94 8.36 32.53
CA THR A 43 26.88 7.72 31.70
C THR A 43 26.07 8.69 30.85
N LYS A 44 26.35 10.00 30.90
CA LYS A 44 25.72 10.99 29.99
C LYS A 44 26.35 11.03 28.60
N ASP A 45 27.57 10.50 28.46
CA ASP A 45 28.25 10.39 27.18
C ASP A 45 27.78 9.14 26.40
N ASP A 46 26.99 8.28 27.05
CA ASP A 46 26.42 7.04 26.50
C ASP A 46 24.92 7.19 26.25
N LEU A 47 24.42 6.49 25.23
CA LEU A 47 23.00 6.39 24.92
C LEU A 47 22.24 5.64 26.03
N ALA A 48 20.95 5.95 26.20
CA ALA A 48 20.09 5.31 27.19
C ALA A 48 20.16 3.76 27.09
N THR A 49 20.24 3.07 28.23
CA THR A 49 20.52 1.62 28.29
C THR A 49 19.49 0.73 27.59
N ASP A 50 18.26 1.21 27.42
CA ASP A 50 17.16 0.51 26.73
C ASP A 50 16.77 1.21 25.41
N LEU A 51 17.77 1.58 24.60
CA LEU A 51 17.61 2.22 23.29
C LEU A 51 17.80 1.23 22.14
N THR A 52 16.85 1.24 21.20
CA THR A 52 16.94 0.54 19.91
C THR A 52 16.82 1.56 18.77
N VAL A 53 17.75 1.53 17.82
CA VAL A 53 17.79 2.43 16.66
C VAL A 53 17.81 1.59 15.40
N GLY A 54 16.85 1.78 14.49
CA GLY A 54 16.72 0.95 13.30
C GLY A 54 16.66 -0.54 13.64
N GLU A 55 15.92 -0.90 14.69
CA GLU A 55 15.82 -2.27 15.23
C GLU A 55 17.12 -2.87 15.81
N ILE A 56 18.22 -2.11 15.83
CA ILE A 56 19.49 -2.49 16.43
C ILE A 56 19.55 -1.99 17.87
N ALA A 57 19.84 -2.91 18.81
CA ALA A 57 20.07 -2.55 20.20
C ALA A 57 21.41 -1.80 20.35
N VAL A 58 21.34 -0.53 20.73
CA VAL A 58 22.50 0.38 20.88
C VAL A 58 22.58 1.03 22.26
N GLY A 59 21.71 0.63 23.18
CA GLY A 59 21.70 1.20 24.52
C GLY A 59 23.01 0.97 25.28
N GLY A 60 23.46 2.01 25.98
CA GLY A 60 24.71 2.01 26.76
C GLY A 60 25.99 2.09 25.93
N LEU A 61 25.89 2.31 24.61
CA LEU A 61 27.03 2.61 23.75
C LEU A 61 27.22 4.13 23.64
N SER A 62 28.45 4.55 23.34
CA SER A 62 28.68 5.92 22.88
C SER A 62 28.02 6.17 21.52
N GLU A 63 27.75 7.43 21.16
CA GLU A 63 27.14 7.78 19.87
C GLU A 63 27.96 7.23 18.68
N GLU A 64 29.30 7.28 18.76
CA GLU A 64 30.21 6.79 17.73
C GLU A 64 30.15 5.25 17.60
N GLU A 65 30.13 4.52 18.72
CA GLU A 65 30.00 3.06 18.71
C GLU A 65 28.63 2.60 18.24
N ALA A 66 27.57 3.34 18.58
CA ALA A 66 26.22 3.08 18.13
C ALA A 66 26.11 3.26 16.61
N GLN A 67 26.66 4.36 16.08
CA GLN A 67 26.72 4.64 14.66
C GLN A 67 27.46 3.55 13.90
N ALA A 68 28.69 3.24 14.31
CA ALA A 68 29.48 2.19 13.70
C ALA A 68 28.73 0.85 13.71
N ARG A 69 27.93 0.57 14.74
CA ARG A 69 27.19 -0.69 14.86
C ARG A 69 26.06 -0.83 13.84
N TRP A 70 25.21 0.18 13.65
CA TRP A 70 24.14 0.05 12.66
C TRP A 70 24.67 0.21 11.23
N GLU A 71 25.71 1.02 11.01
CA GLU A 71 26.37 1.12 9.70
C GLU A 71 27.02 -0.20 9.30
N ALA A 72 27.69 -0.88 10.23
CA ALA A 72 28.22 -2.23 10.00
C ALA A 72 27.14 -3.27 9.67
N ILE A 73 25.89 -3.03 10.06
CA ILE A 73 24.77 -3.91 9.68
C ILE A 73 24.22 -3.49 8.33
N TYR A 74 23.70 -2.27 8.22
CA TYR A 74 22.97 -1.83 7.03
C TYR A 74 23.86 -1.63 5.79
N LEU A 75 25.08 -1.11 5.98
CA LEU A 75 25.96 -0.71 4.88
C LEU A 75 27.02 -1.77 4.55
N GLU A 76 27.56 -2.48 5.56
CA GLU A 76 28.66 -3.45 5.32
C GLU A 76 28.18 -4.88 5.06
N GLN A 77 26.98 -5.28 5.51
CA GLN A 77 26.48 -6.63 5.25
C GLN A 77 25.85 -6.70 3.86
N PRO A 78 26.28 -7.66 3.02
CA PRO A 78 25.73 -7.80 1.67
C PRO A 78 24.32 -8.38 1.69
N VAL A 79 23.53 -8.02 0.67
CA VAL A 79 22.28 -8.73 0.35
C VAL A 79 22.62 -9.90 -0.56
N ARG A 80 22.15 -11.10 -0.22
CA ARG A 80 22.38 -12.31 -0.99
C ARG A 80 21.29 -12.47 -2.03
N LEU A 81 21.65 -12.33 -3.30
CA LEU A 81 20.76 -12.50 -4.44
C LEU A 81 20.98 -13.88 -5.03
N TYR A 82 19.92 -14.67 -5.17
CA TYR A 82 19.96 -15.97 -5.84
C TYR A 82 19.26 -15.84 -7.19
N TYR A 83 20.03 -15.96 -8.27
CA TYR A 83 19.49 -16.09 -9.62
C TYR A 83 19.77 -17.50 -10.12
N GLU A 84 18.70 -18.28 -10.26
CA GLU A 84 18.79 -19.75 -10.44
C GLU A 84 19.70 -20.38 -9.36
N ASP A 85 20.78 -21.07 -9.77
CA ASP A 85 21.75 -21.69 -8.86
C ASP A 85 22.93 -20.76 -8.50
N THR A 86 22.91 -19.51 -8.98
CA THR A 86 24.01 -18.56 -8.77
C THR A 86 23.73 -17.63 -7.60
N LEU A 87 24.65 -17.61 -6.62
CA LEU A 87 24.68 -16.61 -5.56
C LEU A 87 25.46 -15.37 -6.01
N ILE A 88 24.83 -14.22 -5.90
CA ILE A 88 25.39 -12.89 -6.16
C ILE A 88 25.30 -12.09 -4.87
N LEU A 89 26.41 -11.44 -4.50
CA LEU A 89 26.47 -10.58 -3.32
C LEU A 89 26.32 -9.15 -3.79
N LEU A 90 25.23 -8.50 -3.36
CA LEU A 90 24.97 -7.09 -3.58
C LEU A 90 25.57 -6.28 -2.43
N ASP A 91 26.45 -5.34 -2.75
CA ASP A 91 26.96 -4.33 -1.82
C ASP A 91 25.93 -3.20 -1.68
N PRO A 92 25.35 -2.96 -0.48
CA PRO A 92 24.33 -1.93 -0.29
C PRO A 92 24.76 -0.55 -0.79
N VAL A 93 26.02 -0.16 -0.57
CA VAL A 93 26.48 1.19 -0.88
C VAL A 93 26.92 1.28 -2.34
N ASN A 94 27.78 0.35 -2.77
CA ASN A 94 28.42 0.43 -4.08
C ASN A 94 27.51 0.00 -5.24
N ASP A 95 26.62 -0.96 -4.99
CA ASP A 95 25.75 -1.51 -6.04
C ASP A 95 24.34 -0.93 -6.00
N ALA A 96 23.87 -0.47 -4.83
CA ALA A 96 22.51 0.06 -4.67
C ALA A 96 22.43 1.52 -4.20
N GLY A 97 23.54 2.20 -3.91
CA GLY A 97 23.52 3.58 -3.40
C GLY A 97 22.85 3.72 -2.03
N PHE A 98 22.63 2.61 -1.31
CA PHE A 98 21.89 2.61 -0.04
C PHE A 98 22.69 3.27 1.07
N GLY A 99 22.12 4.31 1.67
CA GLY A 99 22.64 4.98 2.85
C GLY A 99 21.67 4.97 4.03
N VAL A 100 22.16 5.46 5.17
CA VAL A 100 21.34 5.73 6.36
C VAL A 100 21.63 7.14 6.86
N ASP A 101 20.59 7.86 7.25
CA ASP A 101 20.72 9.19 7.83
C ASP A 101 21.10 9.08 9.32
N SER A 102 22.38 8.74 9.56
CA SER A 102 22.95 8.54 10.88
C SER A 102 22.81 9.79 11.76
N GLU A 103 22.92 10.99 11.19
CA GLU A 103 22.77 12.26 11.93
C GLU A 103 21.31 12.43 12.41
N ALA A 104 20.33 12.25 11.54
CA ALA A 104 18.92 12.36 11.94
C ALA A 104 18.45 11.21 12.85
N MET A 105 19.08 10.04 12.78
CA MET A 105 18.83 8.92 13.70
C MET A 105 19.42 9.21 15.09
N LEU A 106 20.64 9.75 15.16
CA LEU A 106 21.26 10.21 16.41
C LEU A 106 20.51 11.38 17.04
N ASP A 107 20.10 12.36 16.25
CA ASP A 107 19.30 13.50 16.73
C ASP A 107 18.00 13.06 17.39
N GLN A 108 17.31 12.10 16.76
CA GLN A 108 16.08 11.55 17.30
C GLN A 108 16.35 10.70 18.56
N ALA A 109 17.43 9.90 18.56
CA ALA A 109 17.86 9.17 19.76
C ALA A 109 18.17 10.11 20.94
N ARG A 110 18.85 11.23 20.68
CA ARG A 110 19.11 12.29 21.68
C ARG A 110 17.83 12.92 22.17
N ALA A 111 16.91 13.30 21.27
CA ALA A 111 15.65 13.93 21.62
C ALA A 111 14.81 13.02 22.55
N GLU A 112 14.72 11.74 22.24
CA GLU A 112 13.97 10.76 23.04
C GLU A 112 14.68 10.40 24.35
N SER A 113 16.02 10.35 24.34
CA SER A 113 16.83 10.19 25.56
C SER A 113 16.77 11.42 26.48
N SER A 114 16.48 12.61 25.93
CA SER A 114 16.47 13.90 26.65
C SER A 114 15.14 14.22 27.35
N GLN A 115 14.12 13.36 27.27
CA GLN A 115 12.91 13.49 28.11
C GLN A 115 13.21 13.36 29.62
N GLU A 116 14.43 13.00 30.03
CA GLU A 116 14.94 13.12 31.41
C GLU A 116 15.47 14.53 31.78
N GLN A 117 14.66 15.60 31.64
CA GLN A 117 15.12 16.98 31.91
C GLN A 117 15.52 17.31 33.38
N ASN A 118 15.60 16.34 34.29
CA ASN A 118 16.04 16.55 35.68
C ASN A 118 17.24 15.65 36.04
N PHE A 119 18.46 16.20 35.99
CA PHE A 119 19.71 15.53 36.39
C PHE A 119 19.59 14.79 37.73
N TRP A 120 18.97 15.44 38.73
CA TRP A 120 18.77 14.84 40.05
C TRP A 120 17.75 13.71 40.04
N ALA A 121 16.71 13.77 39.21
CA ALA A 121 15.73 12.69 39.09
C ALA A 121 16.36 11.45 38.43
N GLY A 122 17.16 11.65 37.38
CA GLY A 122 17.94 10.58 36.73
C GLY A 122 18.96 9.95 37.67
N PHE A 123 19.71 10.75 38.45
CA PHE A 123 20.66 10.25 39.44
C PHE A 123 19.98 9.37 40.50
N TRP A 124 18.81 9.78 40.97
CA TRP A 124 18.01 9.01 41.90
C TRP A 124 17.47 7.72 41.26
N ASN A 125 16.99 7.76 40.01
CA ASN A 125 16.56 6.56 39.28
C ASN A 125 17.72 5.56 39.12
N TYR A 126 18.93 6.04 38.80
CA TYR A 126 20.17 5.25 38.73
C TYR A 126 20.50 4.57 40.07
N LEU A 127 20.53 5.32 41.18
CA LEU A 127 20.80 4.76 42.51
C LEU A 127 19.78 3.69 42.93
N TRP A 128 18.52 3.85 42.51
CA TRP A 128 17.42 2.92 42.82
C TRP A 128 17.19 1.84 41.76
N ARG A 129 17.99 1.78 40.68
CA ARG A 129 17.86 0.83 39.57
C ARG A 129 16.43 0.74 39.03
N ARG A 130 15.77 1.89 38.85
CA ARG A 130 14.42 1.93 38.29
C ARG A 130 14.46 1.62 36.79
N PRO A 131 13.53 0.82 36.26
CA PRO A 131 13.47 0.55 34.83
C PRO A 131 13.10 1.84 34.08
N VAL A 132 13.86 2.18 33.05
CA VAL A 132 13.52 3.23 32.09
C VAL A 132 12.71 2.61 30.94
N SER A 133 11.82 3.39 30.33
CA SER A 133 11.02 2.89 29.20
C SER A 133 11.91 2.64 28.00
N ALA A 134 11.68 1.52 27.30
CA ALA A 134 12.39 1.23 26.06
C ALA A 134 12.07 2.29 25.00
N VAL A 135 13.12 2.91 24.44
CA VAL A 135 13.02 3.91 23.38
C VAL A 135 13.34 3.25 22.05
N ARG A 136 12.50 3.48 21.04
CA ARG A 136 12.69 2.96 19.68
C ARG A 136 12.74 4.10 18.67
N VAL A 137 13.87 4.24 18.00
CA VAL A 137 14.04 5.15 16.87
C VAL A 137 13.93 4.33 15.58
N PRO A 138 13.05 4.69 14.64
CA PRO A 138 12.93 3.97 13.37
C PRO A 138 14.19 4.18 12.50
N LEU A 139 14.44 3.23 11.59
CA LEU A 139 15.46 3.39 10.54
C LEU A 139 15.07 4.59 9.66
N LYS A 140 16.06 5.44 9.33
CA LYS A 140 15.91 6.50 8.33
C LYS A 140 16.85 6.18 7.16
N PRO A 141 16.34 5.52 6.11
CA PRO A 141 17.15 5.28 4.93
C PRO A 141 17.44 6.59 4.22
N ASP A 142 18.69 6.78 3.80
CA ASP A 142 19.11 7.79 2.84
C ASP A 142 19.18 7.07 1.48
N TYR A 143 18.05 7.04 0.79
CA TYR A 143 17.86 6.28 -0.44
C TYR A 143 16.76 6.94 -1.27
N ASP A 144 17.13 7.48 -2.42
CA ASP A 144 16.26 8.24 -3.31
C ASP A 144 16.04 7.56 -4.67
N ALA A 145 15.42 8.28 -5.60
CA ALA A 145 15.14 7.75 -6.94
C ALA A 145 16.42 7.51 -7.77
N GLN A 146 17.47 8.30 -7.56
CA GLN A 146 18.75 8.15 -8.24
C GLN A 146 19.49 6.90 -7.74
N ASP A 147 19.44 6.62 -6.44
CA ASP A 147 20.02 5.40 -5.87
C ASP A 147 19.31 4.14 -6.40
N ARG A 148 17.98 4.23 -6.56
CA ARG A 148 17.18 3.18 -7.20
C ARG A 148 17.57 2.93 -8.66
N ASP A 149 17.90 3.99 -9.41
CA ASP A 149 18.39 3.86 -10.78
C ASP A 149 19.77 3.19 -10.82
N GLN A 150 20.64 3.44 -9.84
CA GLN A 150 21.94 2.75 -9.71
C GLN A 150 21.75 1.24 -9.45
N LEU A 151 20.82 0.86 -8.57
CA LEU A 151 20.49 -0.54 -8.35
C LEU A 151 19.94 -1.20 -9.62
N ARG A 152 19.10 -0.48 -10.38
CA ARG A 152 18.59 -0.95 -11.68
C ARG A 152 19.73 -1.20 -12.66
N GLU A 153 20.66 -0.25 -12.79
CA GLU A 153 21.84 -0.39 -13.65
C GLU A 153 22.71 -1.58 -13.20
N PHE A 154 22.90 -1.79 -11.89
CA PHE A 154 23.60 -2.97 -11.38
C PHE A 154 22.93 -4.26 -11.87
N LEU A 155 21.60 -4.37 -11.75
CA LEU A 155 20.86 -5.55 -12.21
C LEU A 155 21.01 -5.72 -13.72
N GLU A 156 20.80 -4.67 -14.51
CA GLU A 156 20.92 -4.73 -15.97
C GLU A 156 22.34 -5.11 -16.44
N VAL A 157 23.38 -4.54 -15.82
CA VAL A 157 24.78 -4.73 -16.27
C VAL A 157 25.40 -6.02 -15.74
N LYS A 158 25.14 -6.38 -14.48
CA LYS A 158 25.74 -7.58 -13.87
C LYS A 158 24.96 -8.85 -14.18
N LEU A 159 23.64 -8.77 -14.38
CA LEU A 159 22.79 -9.94 -14.58
C LEU A 159 22.49 -10.26 -16.05
N ALA A 160 22.69 -9.34 -16.99
CA ALA A 160 22.51 -9.62 -18.43
C ALA A 160 23.39 -10.77 -18.98
N GLY A 161 24.46 -11.15 -18.29
CA GLY A 161 25.30 -12.29 -18.65
C GLY A 161 24.83 -13.64 -18.10
N TYR A 162 23.82 -13.65 -17.23
CA TYR A 162 23.24 -14.86 -16.64
C TYR A 162 21.92 -15.27 -17.32
N ASP A 163 21.36 -14.40 -18.16
CA ASP A 163 20.25 -14.76 -19.04
C ASP A 163 20.69 -15.90 -19.96
N SER A 164 19.85 -16.93 -20.07
CA SER A 164 20.18 -18.11 -20.89
C SER A 164 19.73 -17.89 -22.33
N ASP A 165 20.69 -17.67 -23.24
CA ASP A 165 20.46 -17.84 -24.67
C ASP A 165 20.16 -19.32 -24.94
N GLY A 166 18.94 -19.61 -25.37
CA GLY A 166 18.40 -20.97 -25.49
C GLY A 166 19.36 -21.99 -26.11
N GLN A 167 19.36 -23.21 -25.57
CA GLN A 167 20.16 -24.31 -26.12
C GLN A 167 19.86 -24.50 -27.62
N THR A 168 20.92 -24.63 -28.42
CA THR A 168 20.79 -24.94 -29.85
C THR A 168 20.17 -26.34 -30.00
N PRO A 169 19.05 -26.49 -30.72
CA PRO A 169 18.37 -27.78 -30.79
C PRO A 169 19.24 -28.87 -31.44
N ASP A 170 19.31 -30.03 -30.80
CA ASP A 170 19.95 -31.25 -31.35
C ASP A 170 19.17 -31.69 -32.61
N PRO A 171 19.80 -31.80 -33.80
CA PRO A 171 19.13 -32.16 -35.04
C PRO A 171 18.50 -33.57 -35.05
N ALA A 172 18.66 -34.37 -34.00
CA ALA A 172 18.08 -35.71 -33.86
C ALA A 172 16.90 -35.83 -32.86
N ALA A 173 16.53 -34.77 -32.14
CA ALA A 173 15.43 -34.79 -31.17
C ALA A 173 14.15 -34.11 -31.72
N PRO A 174 12.94 -34.45 -31.23
CA PRO A 174 11.73 -33.68 -31.53
C PRO A 174 11.93 -32.23 -31.10
N GLU A 175 11.46 -31.27 -31.89
CA GLU A 175 11.61 -29.83 -31.65
C GLU A 175 11.02 -29.44 -30.29
N GLU A 176 11.87 -29.38 -29.25
CA GLU A 176 11.53 -28.67 -28.01
C GLU A 176 11.80 -27.18 -28.23
N PRO A 177 10.85 -26.30 -27.87
CA PRO A 177 11.02 -24.87 -28.03
C PRO A 177 12.21 -24.37 -27.22
N ALA A 178 12.96 -23.43 -27.78
CA ALA A 178 14.04 -22.79 -27.07
C ALA A 178 13.46 -22.03 -25.86
N ARG A 179 13.95 -22.33 -24.67
CA ARG A 179 13.54 -21.70 -23.42
C ARG A 179 14.57 -20.62 -23.09
N ARG A 180 14.12 -19.37 -22.98
CA ARG A 180 14.94 -18.22 -22.61
C ARG A 180 14.46 -17.71 -21.25
N THR A 181 15.34 -17.67 -20.25
CA THR A 181 15.02 -17.06 -18.96
C THR A 181 15.66 -15.68 -18.90
N TYR A 182 14.89 -14.65 -18.55
CA TYR A 182 15.37 -13.29 -18.30
C TYR A 182 14.99 -12.82 -16.89
N LEU A 183 15.77 -11.92 -16.30
CA LEU A 183 15.46 -11.35 -14.98
C LEU A 183 14.28 -10.36 -15.04
N ASP A 184 13.31 -10.48 -14.13
CA ASP A 184 12.33 -9.42 -13.87
C ASP A 184 12.96 -8.36 -12.96
N ILE A 185 13.46 -7.29 -13.58
CA ILE A 185 14.17 -6.20 -12.90
C ILE A 185 13.24 -5.43 -11.96
N ASP A 186 12.00 -5.14 -12.37
CA ASP A 186 11.09 -4.30 -11.57
C ASP A 186 10.65 -5.01 -10.29
N GLN A 187 10.38 -6.32 -10.36
CA GLN A 187 10.10 -7.11 -9.17
C GLN A 187 11.35 -7.33 -8.31
N ALA A 188 12.52 -7.57 -8.93
CA ALA A 188 13.79 -7.68 -8.22
C ALA A 188 14.09 -6.42 -7.39
N LEU A 189 13.88 -5.22 -7.95
CA LEU A 189 14.09 -3.95 -7.25
C LEU A 189 13.30 -3.87 -5.94
N VAL A 190 12.01 -4.21 -5.96
CA VAL A 190 11.16 -4.15 -4.76
C VAL A 190 11.64 -5.12 -3.67
N LEU A 191 11.99 -6.35 -4.06
CA LEU A 191 12.45 -7.36 -3.11
C LEU A 191 13.80 -6.98 -2.49
N ILE A 192 14.72 -6.44 -3.30
CA ILE A 192 16.03 -5.98 -2.84
C ILE A 192 15.89 -4.76 -1.93
N GLU A 193 15.05 -3.78 -2.28
CA GLU A 193 14.80 -2.60 -1.43
C GLU A 193 14.25 -2.98 -0.05
N SER A 194 13.37 -3.99 0.02
CA SER A 194 12.90 -4.54 1.29
C SER A 194 14.04 -5.18 2.08
N ALA A 195 14.88 -5.97 1.43
CA ALA A 195 16.03 -6.65 2.06
C ALA A 195 17.13 -5.67 2.52
N LEU A 196 17.33 -4.54 1.83
CA LEU A 196 18.27 -3.49 2.24
C LEU A 196 17.87 -2.82 3.56
N ARG A 197 16.57 -2.80 3.85
CA ARG A 197 16.00 -2.18 5.06
C ARG A 197 15.86 -3.14 6.24
N ASP A 198 16.25 -4.40 6.08
CA ASP A 198 16.14 -5.41 7.13
C ASP A 198 17.49 -5.64 7.84
N PRO A 199 17.56 -5.54 9.17
CA PRO A 199 18.79 -5.77 9.93
C PRO A 199 19.16 -7.26 10.11
N GLU A 200 18.23 -8.19 9.91
CA GLU A 200 18.42 -9.61 10.19
C GLU A 200 19.01 -10.32 8.96
N PRO A 201 20.21 -10.95 9.06
CA PRO A 201 20.86 -11.61 7.93
C PRO A 201 20.03 -12.67 7.20
N ALA A 202 19.07 -13.30 7.90
CA ALA A 202 18.15 -14.28 7.33
C ALA A 202 17.12 -13.65 6.37
N ASN A 203 16.78 -12.39 6.58
CA ASN A 203 15.83 -11.65 5.75
C ASN A 203 16.52 -10.87 4.61
N ARG A 204 17.86 -10.89 4.58
CA ARG A 204 18.70 -10.32 3.50
C ARG A 204 19.06 -11.35 2.44
N GLU A 205 18.12 -12.24 2.16
CA GLU A 205 18.19 -13.26 1.12
C GLU A 205 17.04 -13.02 0.12
N VAL A 206 17.38 -12.73 -1.12
CA VAL A 206 16.41 -12.46 -2.20
C VAL A 206 16.57 -13.51 -3.28
N ILE A 207 15.49 -14.20 -3.60
CA ILE A 207 15.41 -15.04 -4.79
C ILE A 207 14.99 -14.11 -5.93
N LEU A 208 15.90 -13.90 -6.88
CA LEU A 208 15.66 -13.03 -8.02
C LEU A 208 14.64 -13.68 -8.96
N PRO A 209 13.55 -12.97 -9.29
CA PRO A 209 12.51 -13.49 -10.16
C PRO A 209 13.02 -13.59 -11.61
N GLY A 210 12.98 -14.79 -12.17
CA GLY A 210 13.21 -15.03 -13.58
C GLY A 210 11.87 -15.15 -14.31
N VAL A 211 11.73 -14.47 -15.45
CA VAL A 211 10.66 -14.69 -16.41
C VAL A 211 11.16 -15.67 -17.45
N VAL A 212 10.36 -16.68 -17.74
CA VAL A 212 10.69 -17.71 -18.73
C VAL A 212 9.91 -17.38 -20.00
N GLU A 213 10.60 -16.86 -21.01
CA GLU A 213 10.12 -16.81 -22.39
C GLU A 213 10.31 -18.20 -23.01
N ILE A 214 9.25 -18.77 -23.55
CA ILE A 214 9.35 -19.96 -24.39
C ILE A 214 9.24 -19.45 -25.82
N ASP A 215 10.27 -19.65 -26.65
CA ASP A 215 10.15 -19.47 -28.11
C ASP A 215 9.14 -20.49 -28.62
N GLU A 216 7.86 -20.15 -28.59
CA GLU A 216 6.82 -21.02 -29.11
C GLU A 216 7.09 -21.26 -30.60
N PRO A 217 7.12 -22.52 -31.07
CA PRO A 217 7.07 -22.78 -32.50
C PRO A 217 5.76 -22.17 -33.00
N PRO A 218 5.69 -21.64 -34.24
CA PRO A 218 4.41 -21.23 -34.79
C PRO A 218 3.45 -22.42 -34.64
N PRO A 219 2.26 -22.21 -34.03
CA PRO A 219 1.44 -23.31 -33.60
C PRO A 219 1.18 -24.23 -34.80
N PRO A 220 1.20 -25.57 -34.61
CA PRO A 220 0.76 -26.45 -35.67
C PRO A 220 -0.61 -25.95 -36.14
N GLN A 221 -0.82 -25.90 -37.45
CA GLN A 221 -2.13 -25.69 -38.04
C GLN A 221 -3.01 -26.90 -37.68
N ILE A 222 -3.39 -26.99 -36.42
CA ILE A 222 -4.59 -27.66 -35.97
C ILE A 222 -5.68 -26.79 -36.58
N GLU A 223 -6.57 -27.39 -37.36
CA GLU A 223 -7.85 -26.77 -37.67
C GLU A 223 -8.42 -26.28 -36.35
N ALA A 224 -8.36 -24.97 -36.12
CA ALA A 224 -8.85 -24.36 -34.90
C ALA A 224 -10.31 -24.77 -34.75
N GLN A 225 -10.55 -25.71 -33.86
CA GLN A 225 -11.79 -25.65 -33.12
C GLN A 225 -11.60 -24.43 -32.23
N ASP A 226 -12.15 -23.34 -32.72
CA ASP A 226 -12.48 -22.15 -31.96
C ASP A 226 -13.20 -22.60 -30.68
N THR A 227 -12.46 -22.72 -29.57
CA THR A 227 -13.03 -23.05 -28.26
C THR A 227 -13.40 -21.80 -27.47
N GLY A 228 -13.17 -20.59 -28.03
CA GLY A 228 -13.45 -19.30 -27.39
C GLY A 228 -13.07 -19.25 -25.90
N LEU A 229 -13.95 -18.63 -25.09
CA LEU A 229 -13.82 -18.54 -23.64
C LEU A 229 -14.42 -19.77 -22.88
N GLU A 230 -14.80 -20.85 -23.57
CA GLU A 230 -15.47 -22.01 -22.93
C GLU A 230 -14.63 -22.67 -21.81
N PRO A 231 -13.30 -22.88 -21.97
CA PRO A 231 -12.49 -23.45 -20.89
C PRO A 231 -12.45 -22.55 -19.64
N LEU A 232 -12.34 -21.23 -19.85
CA LEU A 232 -12.36 -20.24 -18.76
C LEU A 232 -13.71 -20.26 -18.02
N GLU A 233 -14.82 -20.35 -18.77
CA GLU A 233 -16.14 -20.46 -18.17
C GLU A 233 -16.27 -21.70 -17.28
N ALA A 234 -15.78 -22.84 -17.76
CA ALA A 234 -15.80 -24.08 -17.00
C ALA A 234 -14.99 -23.96 -15.68
N ASP A 235 -13.81 -23.34 -15.72
CA ASP A 235 -12.95 -23.13 -14.55
C ASP A 235 -13.59 -22.18 -13.53
N ILE A 236 -14.17 -21.06 -13.99
CA ILE A 236 -14.87 -20.10 -13.12
C ILE A 236 -16.07 -20.78 -12.46
N ARG A 237 -16.88 -21.54 -13.21
CA ARG A 237 -18.02 -22.29 -12.65
C ARG A 237 -17.58 -23.31 -11.62
N SER A 238 -16.52 -24.06 -11.92
CA SER A 238 -15.95 -25.03 -10.97
C SER A 238 -15.47 -24.34 -9.68
N LEU A 239 -14.87 -23.17 -9.77
CA LEU A 239 -14.45 -22.39 -8.60
C LEU A 239 -15.64 -21.88 -7.79
N ILE A 240 -16.67 -21.32 -8.44
CA ILE A 240 -17.92 -20.87 -7.80
C ILE A 240 -18.56 -22.02 -7.02
N ASP A 241 -18.69 -23.19 -7.65
CA ASP A 241 -19.25 -24.40 -7.04
C ASP A 241 -18.40 -24.88 -5.86
N ALA A 242 -17.06 -24.95 -6.02
CA ALA A 242 -16.14 -25.38 -4.98
C ALA A 242 -16.12 -24.45 -3.76
N ARG A 243 -16.44 -23.16 -3.94
CA ARG A 243 -16.56 -22.17 -2.87
C ARG A 243 -17.96 -22.12 -2.25
N GLY A 244 -18.90 -22.93 -2.73
CA GLY A 244 -20.25 -23.04 -2.18
C GLY A 244 -21.18 -21.88 -2.57
N PHE A 245 -20.84 -21.15 -3.64
CA PHE A 245 -21.77 -20.22 -4.26
C PHE A 245 -22.80 -21.02 -5.06
N THR A 246 -23.93 -21.35 -4.43
CA THR A 246 -24.95 -22.13 -5.09
C THR A 246 -25.78 -21.23 -5.99
N SER A 247 -25.93 -21.60 -7.26
CA SER A 247 -26.89 -20.99 -8.18
C SER A 247 -28.35 -21.39 -7.83
N GLN A 248 -28.68 -21.46 -6.54
CA GLN A 248 -30.03 -21.76 -6.06
C GLN A 248 -30.62 -20.53 -5.36
N ALA A 249 -31.94 -20.38 -5.49
CA ALA A 249 -32.66 -19.27 -4.88
C ALA A 249 -32.40 -19.19 -3.37
N GLY A 250 -31.86 -18.05 -2.92
CA GLY A 250 -31.53 -17.78 -1.51
C GLY A 250 -30.10 -18.10 -1.08
N GLY A 251 -29.26 -18.65 -1.96
CA GLY A 251 -27.82 -18.82 -1.75
C GLY A 251 -27.00 -17.56 -2.13
N PRO A 252 -25.70 -17.51 -1.82
CA PRO A 252 -24.84 -16.43 -2.26
C PRO A 252 -24.64 -16.51 -3.79
N ILE A 253 -24.85 -15.39 -4.48
CA ILE A 253 -24.88 -15.28 -5.95
C ILE A 253 -23.60 -14.60 -6.43
N VAL A 254 -23.01 -15.13 -7.49
CA VAL A 254 -21.87 -14.54 -8.21
C VAL A 254 -22.31 -14.26 -9.65
N SER A 255 -22.02 -13.05 -10.12
CA SER A 255 -22.21 -12.68 -11.52
C SER A 255 -20.87 -12.33 -12.13
N VAL A 256 -20.61 -12.84 -13.33
CA VAL A 256 -19.36 -12.65 -14.07
C VAL A 256 -19.69 -12.25 -15.50
N TYR A 257 -18.96 -11.28 -16.03
CA TYR A 257 -18.93 -10.96 -17.45
C TYR A 257 -17.48 -10.75 -17.84
N VAL A 258 -17.03 -11.38 -18.93
CA VAL A 258 -15.72 -11.20 -19.53
C VAL A 258 -15.93 -10.99 -21.02
N LEU A 259 -15.24 -10.02 -21.58
CA LEU A 259 -15.16 -9.77 -23.02
C LEU A 259 -13.67 -9.80 -23.39
N ASP A 260 -13.32 -10.67 -24.35
CA ASP A 260 -12.04 -10.58 -25.03
C ASP A 260 -12.13 -9.47 -26.08
N LEU A 261 -11.32 -8.42 -25.92
CA LEU A 261 -11.37 -7.24 -26.79
C LEU A 261 -10.68 -7.48 -28.16
N GLU A 262 -9.86 -8.52 -28.29
CA GLU A 262 -9.21 -8.88 -29.56
C GLU A 262 -10.13 -9.75 -30.41
N THR A 263 -10.73 -10.77 -29.82
CA THR A 263 -11.59 -11.73 -30.56
C THR A 263 -13.07 -11.30 -30.59
N GLY A 264 -13.52 -10.56 -29.58
CA GLY A 264 -14.93 -10.27 -29.35
C GLY A 264 -15.68 -11.38 -28.63
N ASP A 265 -14.99 -12.40 -28.12
CA ASP A 265 -15.63 -13.50 -27.40
C ASP A 265 -16.15 -13.03 -26.03
N GLU A 266 -17.37 -13.46 -25.70
CA GLU A 266 -18.03 -13.10 -24.45
C GLU A 266 -18.27 -14.33 -23.58
N LEU A 267 -18.10 -14.15 -22.27
CA LEU A 267 -18.45 -15.11 -21.24
C LEU A 267 -19.37 -14.42 -20.25
N GLY A 268 -20.57 -14.99 -20.06
CA GLY A 268 -21.57 -14.52 -19.11
C GLY A 268 -21.97 -15.60 -18.09
N ILE A 269 -21.85 -15.28 -16.81
CA ILE A 269 -22.43 -16.08 -15.72
C ILE A 269 -23.34 -15.18 -14.91
N LEU A 270 -24.66 -15.38 -15.01
CA LEU A 270 -25.66 -14.56 -14.31
C LEU A 270 -25.41 -13.05 -14.52
N GLU A 271 -24.90 -12.69 -15.68
CA GLU A 271 -24.34 -11.38 -15.99
C GLU A 271 -25.39 -10.28 -15.99
N ASN A 272 -26.67 -10.66 -16.16
CA ASN A 272 -27.85 -9.80 -16.17
C ASN A 272 -28.64 -9.77 -14.84
N VAL A 273 -28.14 -10.45 -13.79
CA VAL A 273 -28.71 -10.37 -12.43
C VAL A 273 -28.31 -9.03 -11.81
N ALA A 274 -29.27 -8.31 -11.23
CA ALA A 274 -29.01 -7.03 -10.57
C ALA A 274 -28.25 -7.25 -9.26
N HIS A 275 -27.24 -6.43 -9.01
CA HIS A 275 -26.52 -6.32 -7.74
C HIS A 275 -26.58 -4.87 -7.25
N SER A 276 -26.39 -4.66 -5.94
CA SER A 276 -26.06 -3.33 -5.42
C SER A 276 -24.79 -2.83 -6.12
N SER A 277 -24.85 -1.66 -6.75
CA SER A 277 -23.68 -1.13 -7.47
C SER A 277 -22.59 -0.58 -6.55
N VAL A 278 -22.84 -0.50 -5.24
CA VAL A 278 -21.85 -0.15 -4.20
C VAL A 278 -20.93 1.01 -4.64
N SER A 279 -19.61 0.82 -4.63
CA SER A 279 -18.68 1.83 -5.16
C SER A 279 -18.32 1.67 -6.63
N VAL A 280 -18.77 0.62 -7.34
CA VAL A 280 -18.55 0.51 -8.80
C VAL A 280 -19.44 1.48 -9.58
N VAL A 281 -20.53 1.97 -8.97
CA VAL A 281 -21.35 3.09 -9.49
C VAL A 281 -20.55 4.38 -9.73
N LYS A 282 -19.34 4.49 -9.16
CA LYS A 282 -18.45 5.62 -9.42
C LYS A 282 -17.90 5.63 -10.85
N ILE A 283 -17.94 4.50 -11.57
CA ILE A 283 -17.62 4.43 -13.01
C ILE A 283 -18.59 5.30 -13.84
N PRO A 284 -19.92 5.10 -13.81
CA PRO A 284 -20.83 5.98 -14.54
C PRO A 284 -20.86 7.43 -14.01
N ILE A 285 -20.54 7.67 -12.73
CA ILE A 285 -20.34 9.04 -12.22
C ILE A 285 -19.15 9.71 -12.92
N MET A 286 -18.03 9.00 -13.05
CA MET A 286 -16.83 9.48 -13.75
C MET A 286 -17.11 9.74 -15.23
N ILE A 287 -17.74 8.80 -15.95
CA ILE A 287 -18.09 8.99 -17.36
C ILE A 287 -18.97 10.25 -17.53
N ASN A 288 -20.00 10.41 -16.69
CA ASN A 288 -20.88 11.57 -16.77
C ASN A 288 -20.14 12.89 -16.50
N LEU A 289 -19.18 12.89 -15.59
CA LEU A 289 -18.37 14.08 -15.28
C LEU A 289 -17.50 14.49 -16.47
N PHE A 290 -16.78 13.54 -17.08
CA PHE A 290 -15.95 13.81 -18.25
C PHE A 290 -16.78 14.30 -19.45
N ARG A 291 -18.02 13.82 -19.61
CA ARG A 291 -18.94 14.35 -20.63
C ARG A 291 -19.29 15.84 -20.46
N GLN A 292 -19.12 16.38 -19.26
CA GLN A 292 -19.62 17.70 -18.90
C GLN A 292 -18.52 18.73 -18.63
N VAL A 293 -17.34 18.29 -18.21
CA VAL A 293 -16.26 19.15 -17.73
C VAL A 293 -14.91 18.63 -18.21
N LEU A 294 -14.13 19.50 -18.84
CA LEU A 294 -12.71 19.26 -19.12
C LEU A 294 -11.92 19.40 -17.81
N LEU A 295 -11.54 18.29 -17.18
CA LEU A 295 -11.10 18.28 -15.77
C LEU A 295 -9.67 18.80 -15.54
N VAL A 296 -8.68 18.29 -16.29
CA VAL A 296 -7.28 18.41 -15.85
C VAL A 296 -6.66 19.79 -16.13
N SER A 297 -7.14 20.53 -17.13
CA SER A 297 -6.62 21.86 -17.46
C SER A 297 -7.42 23.03 -16.86
N SER A 298 -8.70 22.81 -16.51
CA SER A 298 -9.62 23.89 -16.09
C SER A 298 -10.09 23.82 -14.63
N GLU A 299 -10.16 22.63 -14.02
CA GLU A 299 -10.78 22.43 -12.70
C GLU A 299 -9.94 21.50 -11.80
N PRO A 300 -8.77 21.94 -11.32
CA PRO A 300 -7.85 21.09 -10.54
C PRO A 300 -8.45 20.54 -9.25
N GLU A 301 -9.37 21.28 -8.61
CA GLU A 301 -10.10 20.80 -7.43
C GLU A 301 -11.04 19.64 -7.78
N THR A 302 -11.74 19.72 -8.92
CA THR A 302 -12.61 18.63 -9.38
C THR A 302 -11.79 17.41 -9.80
N ALA A 303 -10.64 17.60 -10.44
CA ALA A 303 -9.71 16.51 -10.73
C ALA A 303 -9.23 15.81 -9.44
N TYR A 304 -8.86 16.56 -8.40
CA TYR A 304 -8.50 16.00 -7.10
C TYR A 304 -9.64 15.18 -6.46
N LEU A 305 -10.86 15.72 -6.46
CA LEU A 305 -12.03 15.03 -5.91
C LEU A 305 -12.43 13.79 -6.72
N LEU A 306 -12.18 13.79 -8.03
CA LEU A 306 -12.31 12.59 -8.86
C LEU A 306 -11.29 11.52 -8.45
N THR A 307 -10.03 11.90 -8.23
CA THR A 307 -9.01 10.97 -7.72
C THR A 307 -9.39 10.39 -6.36
N GLU A 308 -9.87 11.23 -5.44
CA GLU A 308 -10.34 10.77 -4.13
C GLU A 308 -11.58 9.86 -4.23
N SER A 309 -12.48 10.15 -5.17
CA SER A 309 -13.65 9.32 -5.46
C SER A 309 -13.27 7.94 -5.98
N ILE A 310 -12.33 7.83 -6.93
CA ILE A 310 -11.96 6.56 -7.55
C ILE A 310 -11.00 5.76 -6.66
N LEU A 311 -9.87 6.35 -6.24
CA LEU A 311 -8.80 5.65 -5.51
C LEU A 311 -9.17 5.40 -4.04
N CYS A 312 -9.68 6.41 -3.35
CA CYS A 312 -10.05 6.30 -1.93
C CYS A 312 -11.52 5.87 -1.73
N SER A 313 -12.29 5.73 -2.81
CA SER A 313 -13.71 5.37 -2.78
C SER A 313 -14.58 6.35 -1.96
N ASN A 314 -14.18 7.61 -1.83
CA ASN A 314 -14.83 8.59 -0.95
C ASN A 314 -16.24 8.97 -1.44
N ASN A 315 -17.26 8.73 -0.60
CA ASN A 315 -18.66 9.03 -0.94
C ASN A 315 -18.98 10.53 -0.95
N SER A 316 -18.38 11.33 -0.07
CA SER A 316 -18.57 12.78 -0.05
C SER A 316 -18.06 13.43 -1.33
N SER A 317 -16.86 13.06 -1.77
CA SER A 317 -16.27 13.53 -3.03
C SER A 317 -17.14 13.11 -4.21
N SER A 318 -17.61 11.87 -4.21
CA SER A 318 -18.51 11.36 -5.25
C SER A 318 -19.85 12.11 -5.32
N ASN A 319 -20.48 12.40 -4.17
CA ASN A 319 -21.69 13.21 -4.12
C ASN A 319 -21.45 14.63 -4.66
N PHE A 320 -20.29 15.22 -4.38
CA PHE A 320 -19.90 16.50 -4.96
C PHE A 320 -19.75 16.41 -6.50
N LEU A 321 -19.11 15.37 -7.03
CA LEU A 321 -18.97 15.17 -8.47
C LEU A 321 -20.32 14.97 -9.17
N ILE A 322 -21.26 14.26 -8.54
CA ILE A 322 -22.64 14.17 -9.02
C ILE A 322 -23.26 15.58 -9.04
N GLN A 323 -23.15 16.33 -7.95
CA GLN A 323 -23.67 17.71 -7.87
C GLN A 323 -23.08 18.63 -8.93
N ARG A 324 -21.78 18.48 -9.27
CA ARG A 324 -21.07 19.28 -10.26
C ARG A 324 -21.77 19.26 -11.63
N GLY A 325 -22.36 18.14 -12.01
CA GLY A 325 -23.12 18.03 -13.25
C GLY A 325 -24.40 18.85 -13.29
N GLY A 326 -25.14 18.91 -12.19
CA GLY A 326 -26.28 19.82 -12.07
C GLY A 326 -25.87 21.29 -12.04
N LEU A 327 -24.73 21.61 -11.43
CA LEU A 327 -24.17 22.97 -11.44
C LEU A 327 -23.77 23.41 -12.85
N ALA A 328 -23.24 22.50 -13.67
CA ALA A 328 -22.89 22.78 -15.07
C ALA A 328 -24.10 23.19 -15.92
N GLU A 329 -25.30 22.66 -15.62
CA GLU A 329 -26.57 23.09 -16.24
C GLU A 329 -27.20 24.34 -15.58
N GLY A 330 -26.53 24.95 -14.59
CA GLY A 330 -26.99 26.17 -13.93
C GLY A 330 -28.02 25.96 -12.82
N TYR A 331 -28.18 24.73 -12.31
CA TYR A 331 -29.08 24.48 -11.19
C TYR A 331 -28.48 24.91 -9.85
N PRO A 332 -29.27 25.45 -8.92
CA PRO A 332 -28.82 25.89 -7.59
C PRO A 332 -28.50 24.71 -6.65
N VAL A 333 -27.69 24.96 -5.60
CA VAL A 333 -27.41 23.96 -4.54
C VAL A 333 -28.58 23.85 -3.55
N GLU A 334 -29.41 24.88 -3.47
CA GLU A 334 -30.56 24.97 -2.59
C GLU A 334 -31.51 23.78 -2.79
N ASN A 335 -31.96 23.20 -1.67
CA ASN A 335 -32.82 22.01 -1.65
C ASN A 335 -32.26 20.81 -2.45
N ASN A 336 -30.94 20.73 -2.57
CA ASN A 336 -30.21 19.70 -3.32
C ASN A 336 -30.57 19.66 -4.80
N GLN A 337 -31.02 20.77 -5.42
CA GLN A 337 -31.49 20.77 -6.80
C GLN A 337 -30.40 20.34 -7.80
N ALA A 338 -29.19 20.89 -7.70
CA ALA A 338 -28.05 20.48 -8.50
C ALA A 338 -27.71 18.98 -8.32
N LEU A 339 -27.75 18.46 -7.09
CA LEU A 339 -27.48 17.05 -6.81
C LEU A 339 -28.57 16.12 -7.38
N ARG A 340 -29.85 16.53 -7.31
CA ARG A 340 -30.97 15.80 -7.94
C ARG A 340 -30.80 15.70 -9.46
N VAL A 341 -30.42 16.81 -10.09
CA VAL A 341 -30.15 16.84 -11.53
C VAL A 341 -28.94 15.99 -11.87
N GLY A 342 -27.87 16.06 -11.08
CA GLY A 342 -26.69 15.20 -11.22
C GLY A 342 -27.02 13.71 -11.16
N LEU A 343 -27.83 13.27 -10.19
CA LEU A 343 -28.26 11.87 -10.07
C LEU A 343 -29.03 11.40 -11.32
N ARG A 344 -29.91 12.27 -11.83
CA ARG A 344 -30.63 12.03 -13.09
C ARG A 344 -29.65 11.90 -14.25
N GLN A 345 -28.71 12.84 -14.40
CA GLN A 345 -27.71 12.83 -15.46
C GLN A 345 -26.91 11.52 -15.42
N VAL A 346 -26.31 11.15 -14.29
CA VAL A 346 -25.52 9.91 -14.17
C VAL A 346 -26.31 8.68 -14.61
N SER A 347 -27.54 8.52 -14.11
CA SER A 347 -28.37 7.38 -14.48
C SER A 347 -28.78 7.41 -15.95
N CYS A 348 -29.15 8.57 -16.49
CA CYS A 348 -29.52 8.71 -17.89
C CYS A 348 -28.33 8.48 -18.83
N THR A 349 -27.14 8.93 -18.47
CA THR A 349 -25.89 8.70 -19.20
C THR A 349 -25.57 7.22 -19.29
N ALA A 350 -25.65 6.49 -18.17
CA ALA A 350 -25.42 5.04 -18.17
C ALA A 350 -26.37 4.33 -19.13
N GLN A 351 -27.65 4.66 -19.07
CA GLN A 351 -28.69 4.08 -19.92
C GLN A 351 -28.51 4.45 -21.41
N GLU A 352 -28.13 5.70 -21.70
CA GLU A 352 -27.86 6.19 -23.06
C GLU A 352 -26.66 5.47 -23.71
N ILE A 353 -25.60 5.24 -22.93
CA ILE A 353 -24.41 4.53 -23.42
C ILE A 353 -24.76 3.07 -23.78
N GLY A 354 -25.68 2.45 -23.03
CA GLY A 354 -26.11 1.05 -23.22
C GLY A 354 -26.07 0.20 -21.96
N ALA A 355 -25.70 0.76 -20.80
CA ALA A 355 -25.82 0.12 -19.49
C ALA A 355 -27.28 0.21 -18.99
N GLU A 356 -28.17 -0.52 -19.66
CA GLU A 356 -29.63 -0.45 -19.54
C GLU A 356 -30.18 -0.86 -18.17
N ARG A 357 -29.38 -1.47 -17.30
CA ARG A 357 -29.77 -1.91 -15.94
C ARG A 357 -29.05 -1.14 -14.83
N THR A 358 -28.19 -0.19 -15.18
CA THR A 358 -27.40 0.60 -14.24
C THR A 358 -28.10 1.91 -13.89
N TYR A 359 -28.23 2.22 -12.61
CA TYR A 359 -28.72 3.51 -12.14
C TYR A 359 -28.29 3.86 -10.71
N ILE A 360 -28.40 5.14 -10.36
CA ILE A 360 -28.32 5.67 -9.00
C ILE A 360 -29.38 6.76 -8.79
N SER A 361 -30.32 6.54 -7.86
CA SER A 361 -31.42 7.46 -7.58
C SER A 361 -31.30 8.21 -6.26
N ALA A 362 -30.34 7.86 -5.40
CA ALA A 362 -30.09 8.56 -4.14
C ALA A 362 -28.61 8.93 -4.00
N PRO A 363 -28.27 9.98 -3.24
CA PRO A 363 -26.88 10.26 -2.90
C PRO A 363 -26.21 9.08 -2.19
N LEU A 364 -24.91 8.91 -2.42
CA LEU A 364 -24.12 7.91 -1.71
C LEU A 364 -24.12 8.24 -0.21
N TRP A 365 -24.24 7.21 0.61
CA TRP A 365 -24.36 7.40 2.05
C TRP A 365 -23.18 8.19 2.63
N VAL A 366 -23.53 9.25 3.34
CA VAL A 366 -22.68 10.02 4.24
C VAL A 366 -23.46 10.28 5.52
N THR A 367 -22.79 10.70 6.59
CA THR A 367 -23.44 10.98 7.89
C THR A 367 -24.37 12.19 7.88
N ASP A 368 -24.47 12.90 6.76
CA ASP A 368 -25.36 14.05 6.59
C ASP A 368 -26.78 13.59 6.19
N GLU A 369 -27.70 13.68 7.15
CA GLU A 369 -29.11 13.33 6.98
C GLU A 369 -29.82 14.17 5.90
N THR A 370 -29.30 15.36 5.56
CA THR A 370 -29.89 16.21 4.50
C THR A 370 -29.70 15.62 3.10
N LEU A 371 -28.78 14.66 2.95
CA LEU A 371 -28.56 13.93 1.71
C LEU A 371 -29.37 12.62 1.62
N ARG A 372 -30.24 12.34 2.59
CA ARG A 372 -31.13 11.17 2.54
C ARG A 372 -32.41 11.49 1.78
N PHE A 373 -32.30 11.49 0.46
CA PHE A 373 -33.44 11.65 -0.43
C PHE A 373 -33.28 10.82 -1.69
N GLU A 374 -34.40 10.59 -2.37
CA GLU A 374 -34.43 10.02 -3.71
C GLU A 374 -34.72 11.11 -4.75
N ALA A 375 -34.05 11.04 -5.88
CA ALA A 375 -34.25 11.86 -7.06
C ALA A 375 -35.00 11.07 -8.15
N GLU A 376 -35.74 11.80 -8.98
CA GLU A 376 -36.28 11.25 -10.21
C GLU A 376 -35.15 11.10 -11.24
N VAL A 377 -34.89 9.86 -11.66
CA VAL A 377 -33.77 9.50 -12.54
C VAL A 377 -34.26 8.58 -13.66
N CYS A 378 -33.46 8.46 -14.73
CA CYS A 378 -33.69 7.40 -15.71
C CYS A 378 -33.60 6.03 -15.01
N ARG A 379 -34.63 5.22 -15.15
CA ARG A 379 -34.70 3.86 -14.60
C ARG A 379 -34.52 2.84 -15.72
N PRO A 380 -33.96 1.67 -15.41
CA PRO A 380 -33.90 0.54 -16.33
C PRO A 380 -35.25 0.30 -17.00
N GLN A 381 -35.28 0.32 -18.33
CA GLN A 381 -36.44 -0.09 -19.12
C GLN A 381 -36.44 -1.61 -19.35
N VAL A 382 -35.27 -2.22 -19.27
CA VAL A 382 -35.09 -3.66 -19.34
C VAL A 382 -35.03 -4.22 -17.93
N ALA A 383 -35.93 -5.15 -17.62
CA ALA A 383 -35.95 -5.79 -16.31
C ALA A 383 -34.68 -6.64 -16.10
N PRO A 384 -34.08 -6.63 -14.91
CA PRO A 384 -33.02 -7.59 -14.57
C PRO A 384 -33.59 -9.01 -14.49
N ASP A 385 -32.72 -10.01 -14.56
CA ASP A 385 -33.15 -11.39 -14.30
C ASP A 385 -33.60 -11.54 -12.84
N THR A 386 -34.89 -11.80 -12.65
CA THR A 386 -35.51 -11.97 -11.32
C THR A 386 -35.53 -13.42 -10.84
N THR A 387 -34.93 -14.36 -11.59
CA THR A 387 -34.78 -15.76 -11.16
C THR A 387 -33.88 -15.86 -9.93
N PHE A 388 -32.94 -14.92 -9.80
CA PHE A 388 -32.02 -14.79 -8.68
C PHE A 388 -32.27 -13.47 -7.96
N ASP A 389 -32.33 -13.51 -6.62
CA ASP A 389 -32.52 -12.32 -5.79
C ASP A 389 -31.28 -12.08 -4.93
N THR A 390 -30.48 -11.09 -5.33
CA THR A 390 -29.30 -10.62 -4.58
C THR A 390 -29.65 -9.66 -3.44
N ARG A 391 -30.94 -9.28 -3.34
CA ARG A 391 -31.46 -8.18 -2.52
C ARG A 391 -30.68 -6.88 -2.76
N PRO A 392 -30.62 -6.40 -4.01
CA PRO A 392 -29.82 -5.23 -4.36
C PRO A 392 -30.41 -3.96 -3.72
N ASP A 393 -29.56 -2.95 -3.49
CA ASP A 393 -29.97 -1.64 -3.02
C ASP A 393 -31.01 -1.04 -4.00
N PRO A 394 -32.23 -0.72 -3.56
CA PRO A 394 -33.26 -0.16 -4.43
C PRO A 394 -32.90 1.21 -5.03
N TYR A 395 -31.88 1.88 -4.49
CA TYR A 395 -31.45 3.21 -4.94
C TYR A 395 -30.20 3.20 -5.81
N SER A 396 -29.49 2.07 -5.92
CA SER A 396 -28.23 2.01 -6.67
C SER A 396 -27.94 0.58 -7.15
N GLN A 397 -28.17 0.31 -8.44
CA GLN A 397 -28.05 -1.04 -9.00
C GLN A 397 -27.21 -1.05 -10.27
N THR A 398 -26.63 -2.22 -10.56
CA THR A 398 -25.96 -2.54 -11.81
C THR A 398 -25.98 -4.04 -12.07
N THR A 399 -25.49 -4.47 -13.23
CA THR A 399 -25.23 -5.86 -13.59
C THR A 399 -23.76 -6.03 -13.99
N ALA A 400 -23.28 -7.28 -14.06
CA ALA A 400 -21.91 -7.53 -14.52
C ALA A 400 -21.75 -7.18 -16.00
N ALA A 401 -22.75 -7.50 -16.83
CA ALA A 401 -22.77 -7.14 -18.25
C ALA A 401 -22.71 -5.62 -18.45
N ASP A 402 -23.52 -4.85 -17.71
CA ASP A 402 -23.54 -3.39 -17.80
C ASP A 402 -22.18 -2.77 -17.43
N MET A 403 -21.56 -3.23 -16.34
CA MET A 403 -20.24 -2.70 -15.93
C MET A 403 -19.14 -3.10 -16.92
N GLY A 404 -19.13 -4.35 -17.38
CA GLY A 404 -18.21 -4.80 -18.42
C GLY A 404 -18.36 -4.01 -19.71
N PHE A 405 -19.60 -3.72 -20.11
CA PHE A 405 -19.90 -2.89 -21.26
C PHE A 405 -19.41 -1.45 -21.08
N LEU A 406 -19.68 -0.80 -19.94
CA LEU A 406 -19.15 0.56 -19.69
C LEU A 406 -17.62 0.62 -19.74
N LEU A 407 -16.93 -0.38 -19.17
CA LEU A 407 -15.47 -0.47 -19.21
C LEU A 407 -14.95 -0.67 -20.64
N THR A 408 -15.64 -1.49 -21.44
CA THR A 408 -15.36 -1.69 -22.87
C THR A 408 -15.50 -0.36 -23.64
N MET A 409 -16.58 0.38 -23.38
CA MET A 409 -16.83 1.68 -24.03
C MET A 409 -15.74 2.72 -23.70
N ILE A 410 -15.19 2.70 -22.48
CA ILE A 410 -14.04 3.54 -22.10
C ILE A 410 -12.78 3.09 -22.87
N TYR A 411 -12.49 1.78 -22.89
CA TYR A 411 -11.31 1.22 -23.54
C TYR A 411 -11.28 1.52 -25.04
N ASP A 412 -12.39 1.24 -25.74
CA ASP A 412 -12.51 1.49 -27.17
C ASP A 412 -12.42 2.97 -27.54
N CYS A 413 -12.88 3.85 -26.64
CA CYS A 413 -12.72 5.28 -26.80
C CYS A 413 -11.24 5.70 -26.69
N ALA A 414 -10.48 5.10 -25.77
CA ALA A 414 -9.07 5.41 -25.59
C ALA A 414 -8.18 4.87 -26.72
N TYR A 415 -8.46 3.65 -27.24
CA TYR A 415 -7.51 2.97 -28.13
C TYR A 415 -8.02 2.72 -29.56
N ASN A 416 -9.34 2.62 -29.76
CA ASN A 416 -9.92 2.13 -31.01
C ASN A 416 -10.74 3.18 -31.78
N ASN A 417 -10.73 4.44 -31.34
CA ASN A 417 -11.54 5.53 -31.92
C ASN A 417 -13.03 5.13 -32.07
N SER A 418 -13.54 4.41 -31.06
CA SER A 418 -14.89 3.84 -30.99
C SER A 418 -15.46 4.06 -29.57
N GLY A 419 -16.35 3.20 -29.08
CA GLY A 419 -16.84 3.24 -27.70
C GLY A 419 -17.56 4.56 -27.38
N LEU A 420 -17.19 5.20 -26.27
CA LEU A 420 -17.78 6.49 -25.86
C LEU A 420 -17.65 7.57 -26.93
N LEU A 421 -16.59 7.56 -27.74
CA LEU A 421 -16.41 8.54 -28.83
C LEU A 421 -17.46 8.36 -29.94
N ALA A 422 -17.90 7.12 -30.19
CA ALA A 422 -18.95 6.84 -31.15
C ALA A 422 -20.34 7.22 -30.63
N VAL A 423 -20.54 7.15 -29.30
CA VAL A 423 -21.79 7.60 -28.64
C VAL A 423 -21.90 9.12 -28.65
N TYR A 424 -20.79 9.83 -28.49
CA TYR A 424 -20.73 11.29 -28.39
C TYR A 424 -19.91 11.93 -29.54
N PRO A 425 -20.35 11.81 -30.80
CA PRO A 425 -19.57 12.24 -31.97
C PRO A 425 -19.40 13.76 -32.08
N ASP A 426 -20.22 14.53 -31.35
CA ASP A 426 -20.18 16.00 -31.34
C ASP A 426 -19.06 16.57 -30.44
N GLY A 427 -18.30 15.70 -29.76
CA GLY A 427 -17.12 16.08 -28.98
C GLY A 427 -17.37 16.33 -27.49
N ASP A 428 -18.48 15.83 -26.93
CA ASP A 428 -18.74 15.88 -25.49
C ASP A 428 -17.74 15.02 -24.69
N ILE A 429 -17.13 14.01 -25.33
CA ILE A 429 -16.03 13.21 -24.79
C ILE A 429 -14.92 13.11 -25.84
N THR A 430 -13.68 13.20 -25.40
CA THR A 430 -12.47 13.07 -26.21
C THR A 430 -11.69 11.79 -25.89
N GLN A 431 -10.86 11.33 -26.83
CA GLN A 431 -9.97 10.18 -26.64
C GLN A 431 -9.04 10.38 -25.42
N THR A 432 -8.48 11.58 -25.25
CA THR A 432 -7.62 11.91 -24.10
C THR A 432 -8.35 11.80 -22.76
N GLU A 433 -9.63 12.15 -22.70
CA GLU A 433 -10.43 11.97 -21.48
C GLU A 433 -10.67 10.49 -21.18
N CYS A 434 -10.85 9.67 -22.22
CA CYS A 434 -10.95 8.21 -22.06
C CYS A 434 -9.62 7.58 -21.59
N GLU A 435 -8.48 8.03 -22.12
CA GLU A 435 -7.16 7.64 -21.61
C GLU A 435 -6.98 8.04 -20.13
N GLN A 436 -7.43 9.24 -19.74
CA GLN A 436 -7.41 9.69 -18.35
C GLN A 436 -8.30 8.86 -17.42
N MET A 437 -9.45 8.39 -17.91
CA MET A 437 -10.32 7.47 -17.16
C MET A 437 -9.60 6.13 -16.89
N ILE A 438 -8.91 5.57 -17.90
CA ILE A 438 -8.14 4.33 -17.75
C ILE A 438 -6.97 4.53 -16.80
N GLU A 439 -6.20 5.61 -16.98
CA GLU A 439 -5.08 5.95 -16.10
C GLU A 439 -5.53 6.05 -14.64
N LEU A 440 -6.64 6.73 -14.39
CA LEU A 440 -7.17 6.87 -13.04
C LEU A 440 -7.62 5.53 -12.44
N LEU A 441 -8.29 4.69 -13.23
CA LEU A 441 -8.68 3.34 -12.81
C LEU A 441 -7.45 2.44 -12.59
N SER A 442 -6.36 2.64 -13.32
CA SER A 442 -5.09 1.92 -13.16
C SER A 442 -4.37 2.29 -11.86
N GLY A 443 -4.55 3.52 -11.38
CA GLY A 443 -4.02 3.97 -10.08
C GLY A 443 -4.69 3.33 -8.87
N ASN A 444 -5.82 2.64 -9.02
CA ASN A 444 -6.54 1.98 -7.94
C ASN A 444 -5.83 0.66 -7.54
N ARG A 445 -4.66 0.74 -6.91
CA ARG A 445 -3.88 -0.42 -6.45
C ARG A 445 -4.28 -0.78 -5.01
N ILE A 446 -4.83 -1.98 -4.82
CA ILE A 446 -5.34 -2.45 -3.51
C ILE A 446 -4.81 -3.83 -3.08
N ASP A 447 -4.03 -4.47 -3.94
CA ASP A 447 -3.43 -5.81 -3.83
C ASP A 447 -4.43 -6.91 -3.46
N ARG A 448 -5.64 -6.85 -4.05
CA ARG A 448 -6.76 -7.76 -3.77
C ARG A 448 -7.74 -7.86 -4.93
N LEU A 449 -8.66 -8.82 -4.83
CA LEU A 449 -9.70 -9.11 -5.83
C LEU A 449 -9.06 -9.49 -7.17
N ILE A 450 -9.45 -8.84 -8.27
CA ILE A 450 -9.00 -9.21 -9.61
C ILE A 450 -7.49 -9.04 -9.83
N GLU A 451 -6.85 -8.15 -9.07
CA GLU A 451 -5.38 -7.99 -9.09
C GLU A 451 -4.63 -9.27 -8.68
N LEU A 452 -5.21 -10.09 -7.79
CA LEU A 452 -4.61 -11.36 -7.39
C LEU A 452 -4.94 -12.51 -8.36
N GLY A 453 -5.81 -12.27 -9.34
CA GLY A 453 -6.26 -13.26 -10.30
C GLY A 453 -5.53 -13.21 -11.64
N VAL A 454 -4.71 -12.20 -11.87
CA VAL A 454 -3.92 -12.00 -13.09
C VAL A 454 -2.42 -12.10 -12.80
N PRO A 455 -1.58 -12.35 -13.82
CA PRO A 455 -0.13 -12.22 -13.68
C PRO A 455 0.28 -10.85 -13.12
N LEU A 456 1.38 -10.80 -12.34
CA LEU A 456 1.79 -9.61 -11.59
C LEU A 456 2.15 -8.41 -12.47
N ASP A 457 2.55 -8.66 -13.71
CA ASP A 457 2.90 -7.67 -14.73
C ASP A 457 1.68 -7.21 -15.54
N THR A 458 0.52 -7.86 -15.39
CA THR A 458 -0.70 -7.48 -16.11
C THR A 458 -1.23 -6.16 -15.55
N PRO A 459 -1.25 -5.07 -16.33
CA PRO A 459 -1.81 -3.80 -15.86
C PRO A 459 -3.31 -3.97 -15.64
N VAL A 460 -3.77 -3.71 -14.41
CA VAL A 460 -5.19 -3.77 -14.08
C VAL A 460 -5.73 -2.37 -13.86
N ALA A 461 -6.68 -1.95 -14.69
CA ALA A 461 -7.48 -0.74 -14.47
C ALA A 461 -8.85 -1.13 -13.94
N HIS A 462 -9.15 -0.79 -12.68
CA HIS A 462 -10.39 -1.28 -12.05
C HIS A 462 -10.95 -0.34 -10.98
N LYS A 463 -12.21 -0.59 -10.62
CA LYS A 463 -12.86 -0.02 -9.44
C LYS A 463 -13.47 -1.16 -8.64
N ASN A 464 -13.18 -1.19 -7.35
CA ASN A 464 -13.80 -2.12 -6.40
C ASN A 464 -14.96 -1.47 -5.64
N GLY A 465 -15.84 -2.30 -5.06
CA GLY A 465 -16.87 -1.89 -4.12
C GLY A 465 -17.14 -2.90 -3.01
N TRP A 466 -17.63 -2.40 -1.88
CA TRP A 466 -17.92 -3.15 -0.65
C TRP A 466 -19.28 -2.66 -0.13
N GLY A 467 -20.15 -3.57 0.32
CA GLY A 467 -21.51 -3.24 0.75
C GLY A 467 -22.15 -4.30 1.61
#